data_AF-A0A1B9PRL1-F1
#
_entry.id   AF-A0A1B9PRL1-F1
#
_cell.length_a   1.000
_cell.length_b   1.000
_cell.length_c   1.000
_cell.angle_alpha   90.00
_cell.angle_beta   90.00
_cell.angle_gamma   90.00
#
_symmetry.space_group_name_H-M   'P 1'
#
loop_
_entity.id
_entity.type
_entity.pdbx_description
1 polymer ?
#
loop_
_entity_poly.entity_id
_entity_poly.type
_entity_poly.pdbx_seq_one_letter_code
_entity_poly.pdbx_strand_id
1 'polypeptide(L)' 'MGLYYINKESTDPVSGGYLLDVDGRLSINNLQRLPGKKLAIAFGNSTIEVSEEDVIVVGRVAMEMKKK' A
#
# COMPACT_ATOMS: atom_id res chain seq x y z
N MET A 1 -7.46 -17.18 -3.04
CA MET A 1 -7.03 -16.24 -4.09
C MET A 1 -8.16 -15.25 -4.33
N GLY A 2 -7.90 -13.94 -4.23
CA GLY A 2 -8.90 -12.89 -4.46
C GLY A 2 -8.51 -12.00 -5.65
N LEU A 3 -9.48 -11.24 -6.15
CA LEU A 3 -9.28 -10.18 -7.15
C LEU A 3 -9.28 -8.82 -6.43
N TYR A 4 -8.37 -7.93 -6.80
CA TYR A 4 -8.30 -6.57 -6.27
C TYR A 4 -8.47 -5.58 -7.41
N TYR A 5 -9.29 -4.56 -7.19
CA TYR A 5 -9.46 -3.43 -8.10
C TYR A 5 -8.66 -2.25 -7.55
N ILE A 6 -7.76 -1.70 -8.37
CA ILE A 6 -6.85 -0.63 -7.97
C ILE A 6 -7.25 0.67 -8.67
N ASN A 7 -7.49 1.73 -7.90
CA ASN A 7 -7.66 3.08 -8.41
C ASN A 7 -6.27 3.72 -8.57
N LYS A 8 -5.81 3.83 -9.82
CA LYS A 8 -4.51 4.43 -10.18
C LYS A 8 -4.48 5.96 -10.11
N GLU A 9 -5.63 6.62 -9.98
CA GLU A 9 -5.69 8.08 -9.78
C GLU A 9 -5.48 8.46 -8.30
N SER A 10 -5.60 7.50 -7.39
CA SER A 10 -5.40 7.70 -5.95
C SER A 10 -4.03 7.17 -5.53
N THR A 11 -3.03 8.03 -5.61
CA THR A 11 -1.62 7.71 -5.31
C THR A 11 -1.05 8.43 -4.09
N ASP A 12 -1.78 9.37 -3.47
CA ASP A 12 -1.36 10.00 -2.22
C ASP A 12 -1.39 8.97 -1.08
N PRO A 13 -0.25 8.64 -0.44
CA PRO A 13 -0.19 7.65 0.62
C PRO A 13 -0.76 8.18 1.94
N VAL A 14 -2.08 8.28 2.01
CA VAL A 14 -2.85 8.40 3.27
C VAL A 14 -3.26 7.02 3.79
N SER A 15 -3.69 6.91 5.04
CA SER A 15 -4.03 5.61 5.64
C SER A 15 -5.00 4.76 4.80
N GLY A 16 -4.66 3.49 4.56
CA GLY A 16 -5.49 2.54 3.80
C GLY A 16 -4.69 1.47 3.07
N GLY A 17 -5.39 0.65 2.28
CA GLY A 17 -4.79 -0.43 1.48
C GLY A 17 -4.38 0.04 0.08
N TYR A 18 -3.16 -0.26 -0.33
CA TYR A 18 -2.58 0.16 -1.61
C TYR A 18 -1.80 -0.96 -2.27
N LEU A 19 -1.73 -0.91 -3.59
CA LEU A 19 -0.71 -1.61 -4.35
C LEU A 19 0.57 -0.78 -4.32
N LEU A 20 1.62 -1.35 -3.74
CA LEU A 20 2.94 -0.73 -3.60
C LEU A 20 3.94 -1.48 -4.46
N ASP A 21 4.85 -0.75 -5.08
CA ASP A 21 6.08 -1.27 -5.67
C ASP A 21 7.26 -0.84 -4.79
N VAL A 22 7.97 -1.84 -4.23
CA VAL A 22 9.18 -1.67 -3.44
C VAL A 22 10.26 -2.53 -4.08
N ASP A 23 11.32 -1.91 -4.58
CA ASP A 23 12.42 -2.58 -5.28
C ASP A 23 11.98 -3.51 -6.43
N GLY A 24 10.97 -3.11 -7.21
CA GLY A 24 10.42 -3.90 -8.32
C GLY A 24 9.48 -5.02 -7.88
N ARG A 25 9.13 -5.10 -6.59
CA ARG A 25 8.20 -6.09 -6.04
C ARG A 25 6.87 -5.46 -5.69
N LEU A 26 5.84 -5.92 -6.40
CA LEU A 26 4.46 -5.49 -6.17
C LEU A 26 3.82 -6.26 -5.02
N SER A 27 3.21 -5.53 -4.08
CA SER A 27 2.44 -6.11 -2.98
C SER A 27 1.30 -5.19 -2.53
N ILE A 28 0.22 -5.78 -2.01
CA ILE A 28 -0.88 -5.02 -1.42
C ILE A 28 -0.69 -4.98 0.09
N ASN A 29 -0.54 -3.78 0.64
CA ASN A 29 -0.37 -3.60 2.08
C ASN A 29 -1.20 -2.42 2.59
N ASN A 30 -1.48 -2.42 3.89
CA ASN A 30 -2.00 -1.25 4.57
C ASN A 30 -0.85 -0.32 4.91
N LEU A 31 -0.95 0.94 4.46
CA LEU A 31 -0.02 1.99 4.80
C LEU A 31 -0.66 2.97 5.79
N GLN A 32 0.19 3.65 6.55
CA GLN A 32 -0.16 4.80 7.37
C GLN A 32 0.93 5.87 7.20
N ARG A 33 0.52 7.11 6.94
CA ARG A 33 1.45 8.25 6.86
C ARG A 33 1.93 8.62 8.26
N LEU A 34 3.24 8.80 8.40
CA LEU A 34 3.89 9.30 9.59
C LEU A 34 4.47 10.71 9.33
N PRO A 35 4.63 11.53 10.37
CA PRO A 35 5.36 12.79 10.26
C PRO A 35 6.79 12.58 9.71
N GLY A 36 7.32 13.59 9.03
CA GLY A 36 8.69 13.53 8.50
C GLY A 36 8.84 12.74 7.21
N LYS A 37 7.79 12.66 6.37
CA LYS A 37 7.78 11.98 5.05
C LYS A 37 8.10 10.48 5.15
N LYS A 38 7.52 9.83 6.16
CA LYS A 38 7.68 8.41 6.43
C LYS A 38 6.36 7.68 6.30
N LEU A 39 6.42 6.41 5.94
CA LEU A 39 5.27 5.52 5.87
C LEU A 39 5.48 4.34 6.80
N ALA A 40 4.44 3.99 7.55
CA ALA A 40 4.34 2.71 8.24
C ALA A 40 3.60 1.72 7.35
N ILE A 41 4.22 0.59 7.01
CA ILE A 41 3.61 -0.47 6.20
C ILE A 41 3.40 -1.70 7.07
N ALA A 42 2.16 -2.17 7.15
CA ALA A 42 1.80 -3.37 7.90
C ALA A 42 2.02 -4.64 7.06
N PHE A 43 2.88 -5.52 7.55
CA PHE A 43 3.17 -6.85 6.99
C PHE A 43 2.75 -7.92 8.00
N GLY A 44 1.53 -8.48 7.83
CA GLY A 44 0.97 -9.44 8.77
C GLY A 44 0.84 -8.82 10.18
N ASN A 45 1.59 -9.36 11.15
CA ASN A 45 1.62 -8.88 12.54
C ASN A 45 2.77 -7.90 12.82
N SER A 46 3.52 -7.51 11.80
CA SER A 46 4.66 -6.60 11.91
C SER A 46 4.39 -5.29 11.15
N THR A 47 5.08 -4.23 11.56
CA THR A 47 5.05 -2.95 10.86
C THR A 47 6.49 -2.53 10.61
N ILE A 48 6.79 -2.08 9.40
CA ILE A 48 8.07 -1.45 9.08
C ILE A 48 7.86 0.04 8.80
N GLU A 49 8.86 0.84 9.14
CA GLU A 49 8.93 2.24 8.77
C GLU A 49 9.84 2.38 7.55
N VAL A 50 9.36 3.10 6.53
CA VAL A 50 10.10 3.36 5.29
C VAL A 50 9.99 4.83 4.91
N SER A 51 10.97 5.35 4.17
CA SER A 51 10.86 6.68 3.58
C SER A 51 9.78 6.66 2.49
N GLU A 52 9.04 7.75 2.34
CA GLU A 52 8.09 7.91 1.24
C GLU A 52 8.78 7.89 -0.14
N GLU A 53 10.07 8.20 -0.19
CA GLU A 53 10.85 8.20 -1.44
C GLU A 53 11.30 6.79 -1.88
N ASP A 54 11.31 5.81 -0.97
CA ASP A 54 11.71 4.43 -1.23
C ASP A 54 10.55 3.55 -1.72
N VAL A 55 9.33 4.11 -1.78
CA VAL A 55 8.10 3.38 -2.11
C VAL A 55 7.37 4.05 -3.25
N ILE A 56 7.03 3.27 -4.28
CA ILE A 56 6.16 3.74 -5.35
C ILE A 56 4.73 3.31 -5.04
N VAL A 57 3.85 4.28 -4.82
CA VAL A 57 2.41 4.04 -4.65
C VAL A 57 1.76 3.92 -6.03
N VAL A 58 1.47 2.68 -6.44
CA VAL A 58 0.88 2.39 -7.75
C VAL A 58 -0.60 2.77 -7.81
N GLY A 59 -1.29 2.65 -6.67
CA GLY A 59 -2.68 3.08 -6.54
C GLY A 59 -3.38 2.47 -5.33
N ARG A 60 -4.49 3.09 -4.92
CA ARG A 60 -5.30 2.65 -3.77
C ARG A 60 -6.20 1.47 -4.13
N VAL A 61 -6.37 0.52 -3.21
CA VAL A 61 -7.35 -0.55 -3.35
C VAL A 61 -8.75 0.04 -3.27
N ALA A 62 -9.53 -0.09 -4.35
CA ALA A 62 -10.92 0.34 -4.42
C ALA A 62 -11.88 -0.76 -4.00
N MET A 63 -11.55 -2.03 -4.30
CA MET A 63 -12.40 -3.17 -3.98
C MET A 63 -11.57 -4.46 -3.87
N GLU A 64 -11.99 -5.35 -2.99
CA GLU A 64 -11.51 -6.73 -2.91
C GLU A 64 -12.68 -7.69 -3.15
N MET A 65 -12.49 -8.63 -4.08
CA MET A 65 -13.43 -9.71 -4.35
C MET A 65 -12.80 -11.05 -3.96
N LYS A 66 -13.39 -11.69 -2.94
CA LYS A 66 -13.00 -13.03 -2.49
C LYS A 66 -14.08 -14.04 -2.89
N LYS A 67 -13.67 -15.13 -3.54
CA LYS A 67 -14.55 -16.28 -3.72
C LYS A 67 -14.75 -16.94 -2.36
N LYS A 68 -16.02 -17.09 -1.93
CA LYS A 68 -16.39 -17.87 -0.75
C LYS A 68 -16.09 -19.34 -0.96
#